data_AF-A0A158L3M1-F1
#
_entry.id   AF-A0A158L3M1-F1
#
_cell.length_a   1.000
_cell.length_b   1.000
_cell.length_c   1.000
_cell.angle_alpha   90.00
_cell.angle_beta   90.00
_cell.angle_gamma   90.00
#
_symmetry.space_group_name_H-M   'P 1'
#
loop_
_entity.id
_entity.type
_entity.pdbx_description
1 polymer ?
#
loop_
_entity_poly.entity_id
_entity_poly.type
_entity_poly.pdbx_seq_one_letter_code
_entity_poly.pdbx_strand_id
1 'polypeptide(L)'
;MRISTVLSRLTALSLGIFSLMPVNGQQGDVWVNLLEQDDYALRTGTVRRVDRQEVAAVLALSFDRANRMWILTTAQAGDLSLPISEIAEITFEQSLRKSSPAVQECPSEVVSTPQDSKTKRLPPNELYLERSKLLLHSNDVESAKPGVTVEVQKIAYDKDKNVFQVTFQAETYQWKRLDCGNNEQGRPGAGKGPG
;
A
#
# COMPACT_ATOMS: atom_id res chain seq x y z
N MET A 1 40.33 -56.03 16.01
CA MET A 1 41.23 -55.07 15.33
C MET A 1 40.41 -54.36 14.25
N ARG A 2 40.45 -53.03 14.22
CA ARG A 2 39.60 -52.12 13.42
C ARG A 2 40.05 -52.02 11.95
N ILE A 3 39.20 -51.31 11.16
CA ILE A 3 39.38 -50.60 9.87
C ILE A 3 38.47 -51.23 8.79
N SER A 4 37.23 -50.79 8.56
CA SER A 4 36.74 -49.52 7.97
C SER A 4 37.19 -49.28 6.52
N THR A 5 36.32 -49.50 5.53
CA THR A 5 36.07 -48.52 4.43
C THR A 5 34.85 -48.94 3.59
N VAL A 6 33.70 -48.31 3.85
CA VAL A 6 33.03 -47.31 2.98
C VAL A 6 32.41 -47.91 1.70
N LEU A 7 31.13 -48.29 1.84
CA LEU A 7 30.20 -48.49 0.74
C LEU A 7 29.85 -47.11 0.16
N SER A 8 30.34 -46.82 -1.04
CA SER A 8 29.99 -45.61 -1.79
C SER A 8 28.57 -45.74 -2.34
N ARG A 9 27.56 -45.34 -1.55
CA ARG A 9 26.21 -45.08 -2.05
C ARG A 9 26.16 -43.62 -2.51
N LEU A 10 26.33 -43.40 -3.80
CA LEU A 10 25.81 -42.20 -4.46
C LEU A 10 24.28 -42.25 -4.40
N THR A 11 23.69 -41.82 -3.29
CA THR A 11 22.34 -41.29 -3.30
C THR A 11 22.41 -39.94 -3.99
N ALA A 12 21.98 -39.93 -5.26
CA ALA A 12 21.71 -38.71 -5.99
C ALA A 12 20.81 -37.82 -5.13
N LEU A 13 21.37 -36.66 -4.75
CA LEU A 13 20.62 -35.53 -4.23
C LEU A 13 19.61 -35.17 -5.32
N SER A 14 18.33 -35.49 -5.12
CA SER A 14 17.26 -34.85 -5.87
C SER A 14 17.18 -33.40 -5.38
N LEU A 15 18.05 -32.56 -5.94
CA LEU A 15 17.97 -31.12 -5.84
C LEU A 15 16.59 -30.68 -6.36
N GLY A 16 15.97 -29.82 -5.56
CA GLY A 16 14.59 -29.42 -5.70
C GLY A 16 14.26 -28.80 -7.04
N ILE A 17 13.02 -29.05 -7.44
CA ILE A 17 12.23 -28.09 -8.17
C ILE A 17 11.02 -27.84 -7.27
N PHE A 18 11.15 -26.89 -6.33
CA PHE A 18 9.96 -26.17 -5.90
C PHE A 18 9.52 -25.40 -7.14
N SER A 19 8.59 -25.99 -7.89
CA SER A 19 7.85 -25.27 -8.91
C SER A 19 7.13 -24.14 -8.20
N LEU A 20 7.75 -22.95 -8.17
CA LEU A 20 7.03 -21.69 -8.04
C LEU A 20 6.09 -21.67 -9.25
N MET A 21 4.88 -22.19 -9.08
CA MET A 21 3.84 -21.97 -10.09
C MET A 21 3.69 -20.45 -10.17
N PRO A 22 3.95 -19.83 -11.34
CA PRO A 22 3.58 -18.44 -11.50
C PRO A 22 2.08 -18.37 -11.25
N VAL A 23 1.67 -17.51 -10.32
CA VAL A 23 0.28 -17.08 -10.24
C VAL A 23 0.00 -16.50 -11.62
N ASN A 24 -0.76 -17.23 -12.44
CA ASN A 24 -1.21 -16.75 -13.74
C ASN A 24 -2.10 -15.54 -13.49
N GLY A 25 -1.48 -14.36 -13.43
CA GLY A 25 -2.22 -13.11 -13.46
C GLY A 25 -3.01 -13.10 -14.76
N GLN A 26 -4.34 -13.03 -14.65
CA GLN A 26 -5.17 -12.87 -15.83
C GLN A 26 -4.86 -11.51 -16.45
N GLN A 27 -5.03 -11.41 -17.77
CA GLN A 27 -4.81 -10.15 -18.48
C GLN A 27 -5.65 -9.03 -17.84
N GLY A 28 -4.98 -8.08 -17.19
CA GLY A 28 -5.57 -6.94 -16.51
C GLY A 28 -5.65 -7.02 -14.98
N ASP A 29 -5.01 -8.00 -14.34
CA ASP A 29 -4.77 -7.97 -12.90
C ASP A 29 -3.89 -6.76 -12.52
N VAL A 30 -4.24 -6.07 -11.43
CA VAL A 30 -3.57 -4.86 -10.95
C VAL A 30 -3.12 -5.06 -9.51
N TRP A 31 -1.83 -4.79 -9.26
CA TRP A 31 -1.28 -4.70 -7.91
C TRP A 31 -1.46 -3.30 -7.37
N VAL A 32 -2.28 -3.17 -6.32
CA VAL A 32 -2.55 -1.92 -5.64
C VAL A 32 -1.71 -1.82 -4.38
N ASN A 33 -0.95 -0.75 -4.25
CA ASN A 33 -0.15 -0.49 -3.06
C ASN A 33 -1.05 -0.13 -1.88
N LEU A 34 -0.83 -0.74 -0.71
CA LEU A 34 -1.57 -0.42 0.51
C LEU A 34 -0.75 0.45 1.46
N LEU A 35 0.54 0.15 1.60
CA LEU A 35 1.44 0.78 2.59
C LEU A 35 2.77 1.27 2.00
N GLU A 36 3.06 0.94 0.74
CA GLU A 36 4.28 1.39 0.09
C GLU A 36 4.22 2.91 -0.16
N GLN A 37 5.36 3.56 0.08
CA GLN A 37 5.55 4.98 -0.21
C GLN A 37 5.97 5.14 -1.66
N ASP A 38 5.41 6.14 -2.35
CA ASP A 38 5.81 6.50 -3.70
C ASP A 38 6.09 8.01 -3.80
N ASP A 39 6.25 8.51 -5.02
CA ASP A 39 6.53 9.92 -5.31
C ASP A 39 5.36 10.86 -4.96
N TYR A 40 4.16 10.33 -4.72
CA TYR A 40 2.94 11.10 -4.49
C TYR A 40 2.52 11.10 -3.03
N ALA A 41 2.57 9.94 -2.37
CA ALA A 41 2.00 9.76 -1.05
C ALA A 41 2.83 8.83 -0.14
N LEU A 42 2.72 9.12 1.15
CA LEU A 42 3.07 8.22 2.24
C LEU A 42 1.79 7.55 2.71
N ARG A 43 1.78 6.21 2.80
CA ARG A 43 0.61 5.44 3.22
C ARG A 43 0.85 4.77 4.57
N THR A 44 -0.15 4.75 5.42
CA THR A 44 -0.11 4.08 6.72
C THR A 44 -1.40 3.30 6.97
N GLY A 45 -1.29 2.17 7.65
CA GLY A 45 -2.43 1.36 8.03
C GLY A 45 -2.77 1.47 9.50
N THR A 46 -4.06 1.45 9.81
CA THR A 46 -4.58 1.26 11.17
C THR A 46 -5.48 0.05 11.17
N VAL A 47 -5.22 -0.90 12.08
CA VAL A 47 -6.02 -2.11 12.24
C VAL A 47 -6.87 -1.97 13.48
N ARG A 48 -8.19 -2.03 13.31
CA ARG A 48 -9.16 -2.02 14.41
C ARG A 48 -9.60 -3.44 14.72
N ARG A 49 -9.35 -3.89 15.94
CA ARG A 49 -9.77 -5.20 16.43
C ARG A 49 -11.23 -5.18 16.87
N VAL A 50 -11.84 -6.36 16.94
CA VAL A 50 -13.24 -6.54 17.38
C VAL A 50 -13.44 -6.10 18.83
N ASP A 51 -12.42 -6.21 19.67
CA ASP A 51 -12.40 -5.74 21.06
C ASP A 51 -12.21 -4.22 21.20
N ARG A 52 -12.19 -3.48 20.08
CA ARG A 52 -11.97 -2.03 19.98
C ARG A 52 -10.54 -1.57 20.30
N GLN A 53 -9.59 -2.48 20.42
CA GLN A 53 -8.18 -2.10 20.43
C GLN A 53 -7.72 -1.73 19.02
N GLU A 54 -6.80 -0.79 18.94
CA GLU A 54 -6.23 -0.33 17.67
C GLU A 54 -4.74 -0.68 17.62
N VAL A 55 -4.32 -1.17 16.47
CA VAL A 55 -2.91 -1.33 16.09
C VAL A 55 -2.63 -0.28 15.03
N ALA A 56 -2.09 0.85 15.47
CA ALA A 56 -1.76 1.98 14.61
C ALA A 56 -0.39 1.81 13.94
N ALA A 57 -0.13 2.62 12.92
CA ALA A 57 1.16 2.70 12.23
C ALA A 57 1.68 1.34 11.73
N VAL A 58 0.80 0.58 11.06
CA VAL A 58 1.18 -0.64 10.36
C VAL A 58 2.08 -0.29 9.17
N LEU A 59 3.27 -0.90 9.15
CA LEU A 59 4.32 -0.69 8.15
C LEU A 59 4.32 -1.78 7.07
N ALA A 60 3.94 -3.00 7.44
CA ALA A 60 3.76 -4.09 6.48
C ALA A 60 2.52 -4.94 6.80
N LEU A 61 1.89 -5.46 5.76
CA LEU A 61 0.64 -6.21 5.84
C LEU A 61 0.65 -7.39 4.87
N SER A 62 0.32 -8.58 5.38
CA SER A 62 0.04 -9.75 4.57
C SER A 62 -1.07 -10.61 5.19
N PHE A 63 -1.64 -11.51 4.39
CA PHE A 63 -2.70 -12.41 4.83
C PHE A 63 -2.35 -13.86 4.45
N ASP A 64 -2.14 -14.68 5.48
CA ASP A 64 -1.99 -16.13 5.33
C ASP A 64 -3.37 -16.75 5.18
N ARG A 65 -3.71 -17.08 3.94
CA ARG A 65 -4.99 -17.70 3.56
C ARG A 65 -5.17 -19.10 4.11
N ALA A 66 -4.09 -19.87 4.28
CA ALA A 66 -4.17 -21.25 4.75
C ALA A 66 -4.56 -21.28 6.23
N ASN A 67 -3.96 -20.40 7.02
CA ASN A 67 -4.22 -20.29 8.46
C ASN A 67 -5.27 -19.24 8.83
N ARG A 68 -5.76 -18.45 7.86
CA ARG A 68 -6.66 -17.31 8.04
C ARG A 68 -6.13 -16.29 9.05
N MET A 69 -4.84 -15.96 8.92
CA MET A 69 -4.12 -15.06 9.82
C MET A 69 -3.67 -13.81 9.07
N TRP A 70 -3.90 -12.64 9.67
CA TRP A 70 -3.22 -11.41 9.33
C TRP A 70 -1.84 -11.39 9.96
N ILE A 71 -0.84 -10.95 9.20
CA ILE A 71 0.52 -10.73 9.68
C ILE A 71 0.83 -9.25 9.45
N LEU A 72 1.05 -8.54 10.55
CA LEU A 72 1.23 -7.10 10.62
C LEU A 72 2.63 -6.81 11.12
N THR A 73 3.37 -5.91 10.48
CA THR A 73 4.60 -5.35 11.05
C THR A 73 4.29 -3.93 11.53
N THR A 74 4.62 -3.63 12.78
CA THR A 74 4.42 -2.30 13.39
C THR A 74 5.76 -1.67 13.75
N ALA A 75 5.80 -0.34 13.82
CA ALA A 75 7.00 0.39 14.24
C ALA A 75 7.43 0.09 15.70
N GLN A 76 6.49 -0.36 16.55
CA GLN A 76 6.65 -0.39 18.00
C GLN A 76 6.85 -1.81 18.56
N ALA A 77 6.24 -2.83 17.93
CA ALA A 77 6.16 -4.18 18.47
C ALA A 77 6.72 -5.27 17.54
N GLY A 78 7.21 -4.90 16.35
CA GLY A 78 7.63 -5.87 15.34
C GLY A 78 6.44 -6.59 14.70
N ASP A 79 6.61 -7.87 14.39
CA ASP A 79 5.60 -8.69 13.73
C ASP A 79 4.52 -9.20 14.70
N LEU A 80 3.26 -8.97 14.35
CA LEU A 80 2.06 -9.36 15.08
C LEU A 80 1.18 -10.20 14.17
N SER A 81 0.80 -11.39 14.64
CA SER A 81 -0.13 -12.28 13.94
C SER A 81 -1.49 -12.26 14.62
N LEU A 82 -2.55 -11.94 13.87
CA LEU A 82 -3.92 -11.87 14.36
C LEU A 82 -4.84 -12.75 13.50
N PRO A 83 -5.71 -13.59 14.08
CA PRO A 83 -6.68 -14.32 13.29
C PRO A 83 -7.68 -13.38 12.64
N ILE A 84 -8.22 -13.77 11.47
CA ILE A 84 -9.22 -13.00 10.73
C ILE A 84 -10.42 -12.59 11.60
N SER A 85 -10.81 -13.44 12.56
CA SER A 85 -11.94 -13.22 13.46
C SER A 85 -11.72 -12.11 14.48
N GLU A 86 -10.48 -11.69 14.71
CA GLU A 86 -10.14 -10.62 15.63
C GLU A 86 -10.10 -9.24 14.98
N ILE A 87 -10.12 -9.16 13.64
CA ILE A 87 -10.07 -7.91 12.90
C ILE A 87 -11.47 -7.47 12.52
N ALA A 88 -11.87 -6.27 12.95
CA ALA A 88 -13.09 -5.63 12.48
C ALA A 88 -12.85 -4.98 11.12
N GLU A 89 -11.80 -4.17 11.02
CA GLU A 89 -11.39 -3.52 9.77
C GLU A 89 -9.93 -3.07 9.80
N ILE A 90 -9.42 -2.79 8.61
CA ILE A 90 -8.14 -2.16 8.35
C ILE A 90 -8.42 -0.93 7.52
N THR A 91 -8.00 0.24 7.98
CA THR A 91 -8.10 1.51 7.25
C THR A 91 -6.72 1.93 6.77
N PHE A 92 -6.66 2.54 5.59
CA PHE A 92 -5.43 3.07 5.03
C PHE A 92 -5.57 4.58 4.90
N GLU A 93 -4.59 5.27 5.47
CA GLU A 93 -4.52 6.72 5.42
C GLU A 93 -3.38 7.14 4.50
N GLN A 94 -3.60 8.25 3.82
CA GLN A 94 -2.65 8.81 2.88
C GLN A 94 -2.23 10.21 3.32
N SER A 95 -0.93 10.44 3.31
CA SER A 95 -0.35 11.77 3.47
C SER A 95 0.35 12.16 2.17
N LEU A 96 -0.20 13.16 1.47
CA LEU A 96 0.35 13.64 0.20
C LEU A 96 1.70 14.33 0.42
N ARG A 97 2.65 14.08 -0.48
CA ARG A 97 3.99 14.66 -0.40
C ARG A 97 3.98 16.15 -0.65
N LYS A 98 4.91 16.82 0.02
CA LYS A 98 5.25 18.23 -0.18
C LYS A 98 6.74 18.35 -0.38
N SER A 99 7.17 19.11 -1.38
CA SER A 99 8.58 19.48 -1.51
C SER A 99 8.86 20.69 -0.61
N SER A 100 9.93 20.60 0.16
CA SER A 100 10.55 21.77 0.76
C SER A 100 11.61 22.26 -0.23
N PRO A 101 11.57 23.53 -0.64
CA PRO A 101 12.49 24.00 -1.65
C PRO A 101 13.92 24.01 -1.11
N ALA A 102 14.89 23.64 -1.96
CA ALA A 102 16.21 24.21 -1.80
C ALA A 102 16.06 25.73 -1.94
N VAL A 103 16.67 26.51 -1.04
CA VAL A 103 16.67 27.97 -0.73
C VAL A 103 16.14 29.00 -1.78
N GLN A 104 15.87 28.66 -3.04
CA GLN A 104 15.40 29.52 -4.13
C GLN A 104 14.26 28.97 -5.01
N GLU A 105 13.70 27.78 -4.73
CA GLU A 105 12.54 27.26 -5.48
C GLU A 105 11.21 27.53 -4.78
N CYS A 106 10.10 27.61 -5.52
CA CYS A 106 8.78 27.64 -4.89
C CYS A 106 8.45 26.25 -4.34
N PRO A 107 7.92 26.15 -3.10
CA PRO A 107 7.44 24.88 -2.59
C PRO A 107 6.37 24.31 -3.53
N SER A 108 6.31 22.99 -3.64
CA SER A 108 5.27 22.30 -4.42
C SER A 108 4.61 21.25 -3.54
N GLU A 109 3.35 20.95 -3.80
CA GLU A 109 2.61 19.89 -3.13
C GLU A 109 1.92 18.99 -4.14
N VAL A 110 1.73 17.74 -3.75
CA VAL A 110 0.86 16.82 -4.49
C VAL A 110 -0.57 17.12 -4.10
N VAL A 111 -1.43 17.26 -5.11
CA VAL A 111 -2.88 17.34 -4.96
C VAL A 111 -3.48 16.06 -5.53
N SER A 112 -4.40 15.45 -4.79
CA SER A 112 -5.20 14.33 -5.28
C SER A 112 -6.60 14.80 -5.66
N THR A 113 -7.13 14.24 -6.74
CA THR A 113 -8.54 14.41 -7.13
C THR A 113 -9.24 13.05 -6.99
N PRO A 114 -10.01 12.82 -5.92
CA PRO A 114 -10.71 11.56 -5.71
C PRO A 114 -11.91 11.42 -6.67
N GLN A 115 -12.14 10.20 -7.14
CA GLN A 115 -13.34 9.80 -7.89
C GLN A 115 -14.30 9.00 -7.01
N ASP A 116 -15.32 8.37 -7.59
CA ASP A 116 -16.26 7.56 -6.81
C ASP A 116 -15.58 6.36 -6.17
N SER A 117 -15.90 6.13 -4.90
CA SER A 117 -15.49 4.95 -4.16
C SER A 117 -16.32 3.74 -4.58
N LYS A 118 -15.67 2.61 -4.77
CA LYS A 118 -16.31 1.31 -5.03
C LYS A 118 -15.97 0.34 -3.90
N THR A 119 -16.81 -0.68 -3.70
CA THR A 119 -16.55 -1.74 -2.73
C THR A 119 -16.72 -3.10 -3.39
N LYS A 120 -15.67 -3.92 -3.30
CA LYS A 120 -15.68 -5.31 -3.78
C LYS A 120 -15.81 -6.28 -2.60
N ARG A 121 -16.54 -7.37 -2.81
CA ARG A 121 -16.57 -8.50 -1.89
C ARG A 121 -15.60 -9.58 -2.37
N LEU A 122 -14.68 -9.99 -1.50
CA LEU A 122 -13.68 -11.00 -1.77
C LEU A 122 -13.78 -12.12 -0.73
N PRO A 123 -14.04 -13.37 -1.13
CA PRO A 123 -13.82 -14.52 -0.26
C PRO A 123 -12.38 -14.58 0.28
N PRO A 124 -12.13 -15.14 1.48
CA PRO A 124 -10.77 -15.20 2.04
C PRO A 124 -9.72 -15.89 1.16
N ASN A 125 -10.12 -16.87 0.35
CA ASN A 125 -9.23 -17.56 -0.60
C ASN A 125 -8.82 -16.67 -1.80
N GLU A 126 -9.59 -15.62 -2.09
CA GLU A 126 -9.36 -14.67 -3.19
C GLU A 126 -8.65 -13.39 -2.74
N LEU A 127 -8.53 -13.14 -1.43
CA LEU A 127 -7.75 -12.01 -0.92
C LEU A 127 -6.25 -12.30 -1.06
N TYR A 128 -5.64 -11.86 -2.14
CA TYR A 128 -4.21 -12.03 -2.39
C TYR A 128 -3.43 -10.77 -1.99
N LEU A 129 -2.63 -10.89 -0.93
CA LEU A 129 -1.80 -9.82 -0.39
C LEU A 129 -0.34 -10.27 -0.36
N GLU A 130 0.51 -9.56 -1.08
CA GLU A 130 1.96 -9.78 -1.07
C GLU A 130 2.67 -8.45 -0.85
N ARG A 131 3.57 -8.40 0.15
CA ARG A 131 4.41 -7.23 0.45
C ARG A 131 3.59 -5.92 0.54
N SER A 132 2.47 -5.96 1.26
CA SER A 132 1.56 -4.81 1.39
C SER A 132 0.96 -4.31 0.07
N LYS A 133 0.86 -5.18 -0.94
CA LYS A 133 0.11 -4.93 -2.17
C LYS A 133 -1.05 -5.90 -2.28
N LEU A 134 -2.21 -5.38 -2.68
CA LEU A 134 -3.41 -6.16 -2.95
C LEU A 134 -3.52 -6.42 -4.44
N LEU A 135 -3.73 -7.67 -4.83
CA LEU A 135 -4.12 -8.00 -6.20
C LEU A 135 -5.63 -7.76 -6.39
N LEU A 136 -5.98 -6.91 -7.34
CA LEU A 136 -7.36 -6.75 -7.83
C LEU A 136 -7.44 -7.23 -9.28
N HIS A 137 -8.56 -7.84 -9.66
CA HIS A 137 -8.75 -8.34 -11.02
C HIS A 137 -9.32 -7.24 -11.92
N SER A 138 -9.03 -7.32 -13.22
CA SER A 138 -9.34 -6.29 -14.24
C SER A 138 -10.78 -5.80 -14.27
N ASN A 139 -11.73 -6.68 -13.94
CA ASN A 139 -13.15 -6.38 -13.98
C ASN A 139 -13.60 -5.49 -12.82
N ASP A 140 -12.75 -5.35 -11.80
CA ASP A 140 -13.05 -4.61 -10.58
C ASP A 140 -12.59 -3.16 -10.64
N VAL A 141 -11.55 -2.92 -11.42
CA VAL A 141 -10.94 -1.61 -11.61
C VAL A 141 -11.28 -1.19 -13.02
N GLU A 142 -12.20 -0.23 -13.20
CA GLU A 142 -12.42 0.42 -14.50
C GLU A 142 -11.05 0.88 -15.00
N SER A 143 -10.53 0.11 -15.96
CA SER A 143 -9.17 0.09 -16.49
C SER A 143 -8.34 1.30 -16.07
N ALA A 144 -7.26 1.06 -15.32
CA ALA A 144 -6.20 2.01 -15.01
C ALA A 144 -5.86 2.91 -16.21
N LYS A 145 -6.62 4.00 -16.36
CA LYS A 145 -6.38 4.98 -17.41
C LYS A 145 -5.01 5.58 -17.11
N PRO A 146 -4.21 5.92 -18.12
CA PRO A 146 -2.94 6.61 -17.88
C PRO A 146 -3.15 7.81 -16.94
N GLY A 147 -2.38 7.86 -15.84
CA GLY A 147 -2.49 8.92 -14.83
C GLY A 147 -3.55 8.71 -13.74
N VAL A 148 -4.23 7.55 -13.69
CA VAL A 148 -5.13 7.18 -12.61
C VAL A 148 -4.50 6.10 -11.75
N THR A 149 -4.43 6.35 -10.44
CA THR A 149 -4.00 5.39 -9.44
C THR A 149 -5.22 4.87 -8.69
N VAL A 150 -5.23 3.60 -8.33
CA VAL A 150 -6.25 3.03 -7.45
C VAL A 150 -5.70 2.95 -6.04
N GLU A 151 -6.50 3.37 -5.09
CA GLU A 151 -6.14 3.41 -3.67
C GLU A 151 -7.16 2.62 -2.87
N VAL A 152 -6.69 1.68 -2.06
CA VAL A 152 -7.56 0.97 -1.12
C VAL A 152 -7.70 1.82 0.12
N GLN A 153 -8.93 2.17 0.46
CA GLN A 153 -9.25 2.99 1.63
C GLN A 153 -9.49 2.11 2.85
N LYS A 154 -10.11 0.93 2.65
CA LYS A 154 -10.52 0.05 3.74
C LYS A 154 -10.64 -1.41 3.33
N ILE A 155 -10.30 -2.31 4.25
CA ILE A 155 -10.64 -3.73 4.19
C ILE A 155 -11.39 -4.10 5.48
N ALA A 156 -12.65 -4.50 5.37
CA ALA A 156 -13.45 -4.97 6.51
C ALA A 156 -13.86 -6.43 6.33
N TYR A 157 -13.88 -7.22 7.41
CA TYR A 157 -14.32 -8.62 7.33
C TYR A 157 -15.77 -8.78 7.80
N ASP A 158 -16.65 -9.21 6.89
CA ASP A 158 -18.02 -9.59 7.21
C ASP A 158 -18.03 -11.08 7.56
N LYS A 159 -17.97 -11.37 8.87
CA LYS A 159 -17.92 -12.75 9.38
C LYS A 159 -19.17 -13.56 9.04
N ASP A 160 -20.33 -12.91 8.95
CA ASP A 160 -21.61 -13.59 8.74
C ASP A 160 -21.71 -14.05 7.28
N LYS A 161 -21.14 -13.27 6.36
CA LYS A 161 -21.05 -13.62 4.94
C LYS A 161 -19.73 -14.31 4.55
N ASN A 162 -18.77 -14.42 5.47
CA ASN A 162 -17.42 -14.94 5.24
C ASN A 162 -16.76 -14.31 4.00
N VAL A 163 -16.79 -12.96 3.93
CA VAL A 163 -16.16 -12.19 2.85
C VAL A 163 -15.48 -10.93 3.39
N PHE A 164 -14.39 -10.53 2.74
CA PHE A 164 -13.80 -9.20 2.89
C PHE A 164 -14.56 -8.20 2.02
N GLN A 165 -14.86 -7.03 2.58
CA GLN A 165 -15.32 -5.85 1.86
C GLN A 165 -14.12 -4.93 1.67
N VAL A 166 -13.63 -4.85 0.44
CA VAL A 166 -12.50 -3.99 0.05
C VAL A 166 -13.06 -2.75 -0.61
N THR A 167 -12.91 -1.61 0.06
CA THR A 167 -13.31 -0.31 -0.46
C THR A 167 -12.10 0.37 -1.09
N PHE A 168 -12.23 0.79 -2.34
CA PHE A 168 -11.17 1.44 -3.10
C PHE A 168 -11.72 2.64 -3.87
N GLN A 169 -10.81 3.56 -4.21
CA GLN A 169 -11.09 4.81 -4.88
C GLN A 169 -10.06 5.04 -5.97
N ALA A 170 -10.51 5.51 -7.13
CA ALA A 170 -9.60 5.98 -8.16
C ALA A 170 -9.20 7.43 -7.85
N GLU A 171 -7.93 7.74 -8.04
CA GLU A 171 -7.35 9.05 -7.79
C GLU A 171 -6.46 9.50 -8.95
N THR A 172 -6.40 10.81 -9.17
CA THR A 172 -5.40 11.43 -10.04
C THR A 172 -4.53 12.34 -9.20
N TYR A 173 -3.22 12.16 -9.30
CA TYR A 173 -2.22 12.97 -8.61
C TYR A 173 -1.61 14.01 -9.54
N GLN A 174 -1.47 15.23 -9.03
CA GLN A 174 -0.81 16.32 -9.75
C GLN A 174 0.09 17.11 -8.81
N TRP A 175 1.28 17.46 -9.28
CA TRP A 175 2.14 18.41 -8.59
C TRP A 175 1.64 19.83 -8.85
N LYS A 176 1.34 20.54 -7.77
CA LYS A 176 0.94 21.94 -7.76
C LYS A 176 2.05 22.77 -7.16
N ARG A 177 2.53 23.77 -7.91
CA ARG A 177 3.41 24.81 -7.36
C ARG A 177 2.61 25.71 -6.43
N LEU A 178 3.16 25.97 -5.25
CA LEU A 178 2.62 26.94 -4.31
C LEU A 178 3.14 28.34 -4.66
N ASP A 179 2.38 29.36 -4.26
CA ASP A 179 2.78 30.76 -4.47
C ASP A 179 4.06 31.06 -3.67
N CYS A 180 5.03 31.66 -4.34
CA CYS A 180 6.32 32.05 -3.76
C CYS A 180 6.23 33.34 -2.93
N GLY A 181 5.11 34.05 -2.96
CA GLY A 181 4.99 35.34 -2.30
C GLY A 181 5.92 36.36 -2.96
N ASN A 182 5.51 36.93 -4.08
CA ASN A 182 6.13 38.16 -4.56
C ASN A 182 5.71 39.30 -3.63
N ASN A 183 6.50 39.57 -2.59
CA ASN A 183 6.49 40.88 -1.96
C ASN A 183 7.05 41.90 -2.96
N GLU A 184 6.21 42.38 -3.89
CA GLU A 184 6.44 43.64 -4.62
C GLU A 184 6.29 44.87 -3.69
N GLN A 185 6.69 44.77 -2.42
CA GLN A 185 6.78 45.88 -1.47
C GLN A 185 8.25 46.11 -1.14
N GLY A 186 8.99 46.62 -2.13
CA GLY A 186 10.42 46.83 -1.98
C GLY A 186 11.10 47.53 -3.15
N ARG A 187 10.43 48.49 -3.81
CA ARG A 187 11.12 49.43 -4.70
C ARG A 187 11.10 50.83 -4.07
N PRO A 188 12.08 51.20 -3.23
CA PRO A 188 12.26 52.60 -2.89
C PRO A 188 12.91 53.30 -4.09
N GLY A 189 12.22 54.31 -4.63
CA GLY A 189 12.86 55.30 -5.50
C GLY A 189 12.30 55.40 -6.92
N ALA A 190 11.30 56.27 -7.08
CA ALA A 190 11.29 57.24 -8.16
C ALA A 190 10.47 58.46 -7.71
N GLY A 191 11.00 59.17 -6.70
CA GLY A 191 10.64 60.58 -6.55
C GLY A 191 11.08 61.31 -7.81
N LYS A 192 10.12 61.77 -8.61
CA LYS A 192 10.35 62.88 -9.55
C LYS A 192 9.85 64.13 -8.86
N GLY A 193 10.79 64.99 -8.49
CA GLY A 193 10.53 66.35 -8.00
C GLY A 193 9.91 67.25 -9.08
N PRO A 194 9.48 68.46 -8.69
CA PRO A 194 8.84 69.40 -9.60
C PRO A 194 9.87 70.07 -10.50
N GLY A 195 9.52 70.23 -11.76
CA GLY A 195 10.23 71.01 -12.77
C GLY A 195 9.27 71.38 -13.88
#